data_AF-A0A1Q5THG1-F1
#
_entry.id   AF-A0A1Q5THG1-F1
#
_cell.length_a   1.000
_cell.length_b   1.000
_cell.length_c   1.000
_cell.angle_alpha   90.00
_cell.angle_beta   90.00
_cell.angle_gamma   90.00
#
_symmetry.space_group_name_H-M   'P 1'
#
loop_
_entity.id
_entity.type
_entity.pdbx_description
1 polymer ?
#
loop_
_entity_poly.entity_id
_entity_poly.type
_entity_poly.pdbx_seq_one_letter_code
_entity_poly.pdbx_strand_id
1 'polypeptide(L)'
;MPKQSTHADRVTVVALRTYTTKTSSEIAKIVDLSITTVNRIYTRAIERCFDPIHTKISDEHVQDAPRSGRPTKQDPKTVETILSKEGRFTENEAVEEAWTDEEDAR
;
A
#
# COMPACT_ATOMS: atom_id res chain seq x y z
N MET A 1 -13.96 -10.48 -17.15
CA MET A 1 -13.00 -9.80 -16.27
C MET A 1 -13.11 -8.30 -16.52
N PRO A 2 -13.20 -7.44 -15.50
CA PRO A 2 -13.19 -5.99 -15.73
C PRO A 2 -11.85 -5.59 -16.37
N LYS A 3 -11.90 -4.79 -17.43
CA LYS A 3 -10.72 -4.26 -18.10
C LYS A 3 -9.91 -3.43 -17.10
N GLN A 4 -8.64 -3.78 -16.95
CA GLN A 4 -7.72 -2.99 -16.13
C GLN A 4 -7.33 -1.73 -16.91
N SER A 5 -7.26 -0.59 -16.23
CA SER A 5 -6.79 0.65 -16.85
C SER A 5 -5.29 0.57 -17.11
N THR A 6 -4.86 0.83 -18.34
CA THR A 6 -3.43 1.01 -18.65
C THR A 6 -2.96 2.39 -18.19
N HIS A 7 -1.65 2.62 -18.16
CA HIS A 7 -1.11 3.94 -17.83
C HIS A 7 -1.62 5.02 -18.81
N ALA A 8 -1.64 4.72 -20.10
CA ALA A 8 -2.15 5.63 -21.14
C ALA A 8 -3.64 5.96 -20.96
N ASP A 9 -4.45 4.97 -20.58
CA ASP A 9 -5.89 5.20 -20.31
C ASP A 9 -6.07 6.19 -19.15
N ARG A 10 -5.27 6.04 -18.09
CA ARG A 10 -5.34 6.94 -16.93
C ARG A 10 -4.89 8.36 -17.28
N VAL A 11 -3.83 8.52 -18.08
CA VAL A 11 -3.39 9.84 -18.59
C VAL A 11 -4.52 10.48 -19.40
N THR A 12 -5.13 9.69 -20.29
CA THR A 12 -6.25 10.15 -21.14
C THR A 12 -7.45 10.58 -20.29
N VAL A 13 -7.80 9.83 -19.25
CA VAL A 13 -8.88 10.19 -18.32
C VAL A 13 -8.60 11.53 -17.64
N VAL A 14 -7.40 11.72 -17.07
CA VAL A 14 -7.04 12.98 -16.39
C VAL A 14 -7.08 14.15 -17.38
N ALA A 15 -6.49 13.97 -18.58
CA ALA A 15 -6.47 14.98 -19.62
C ALA A 15 -7.88 15.36 -20.12
N LEU A 16 -8.72 14.38 -20.41
CA LEU A 16 -10.09 14.65 -20.85
C LEU A 16 -10.88 15.36 -19.76
N ARG A 17 -10.65 15.02 -18.48
CA ARG A 17 -11.38 15.63 -17.38
C ARG A 17 -10.95 17.08 -17.11
N THR A 18 -9.69 17.44 -17.38
CA THR A 18 -9.19 18.80 -17.18
C THR A 18 -9.40 19.71 -18.38
N TYR A 19 -9.06 19.23 -19.58
CA TYR A 19 -9.03 20.06 -20.78
C TYR A 19 -10.37 20.13 -21.51
N THR A 20 -11.36 19.34 -21.09
CA THR A 20 -12.69 19.31 -21.74
C THR A 20 -13.81 19.39 -20.71
N THR A 21 -14.99 19.80 -21.17
CA THR A 21 -16.22 19.86 -20.35
C THR A 21 -16.96 18.52 -20.29
N LYS A 22 -16.33 17.41 -20.71
CA LYS A 22 -16.98 16.10 -20.79
C LYS A 22 -17.32 15.55 -19.40
N THR A 23 -18.47 14.91 -19.33
CA THR A 23 -18.93 14.20 -18.13
C THR A 23 -18.16 12.90 -17.93
N SER A 24 -18.08 12.40 -16.69
CA SER A 24 -17.42 11.11 -16.39
C SER A 24 -18.02 9.95 -17.18
N SER A 25 -19.34 10.01 -17.46
CA SER A 25 -20.06 9.01 -18.27
C SER A 25 -19.62 9.00 -19.73
N GLU A 26 -19.35 10.17 -20.31
CA GLU A 26 -18.84 10.26 -21.69
C GLU A 26 -17.38 9.83 -21.76
N ILE A 27 -16.55 10.24 -20.80
CA ILE A 27 -15.15 9.83 -20.71
C ILE A 27 -15.05 8.31 -20.56
N ALA A 28 -15.92 7.71 -19.74
CA ALA A 28 -16.04 6.26 -19.57
C ALA A 28 -16.32 5.54 -20.90
N LYS A 29 -17.19 6.10 -21.74
CA LYS A 29 -17.49 5.55 -23.08
C LYS A 29 -16.31 5.69 -24.04
N ILE A 30 -15.57 6.81 -23.99
CA ILE A 30 -14.43 7.08 -24.87
C ILE A 30 -13.26 6.13 -24.56
N VAL A 31 -12.93 5.96 -23.29
CA VAL A 31 -11.78 5.14 -22.83
C VAL A 31 -12.17 3.67 -22.63
N ASP A 32 -13.46 3.35 -22.71
CA ASP A 32 -14.01 2.01 -22.45
C ASP A 32 -13.61 1.52 -21.05
N LEU A 33 -13.97 2.32 -20.04
CA LEU A 33 -13.77 2.04 -18.62
C LEU A 33 -15.06 2.25 -17.84
N SER A 34 -15.15 1.66 -16.65
CA SER A 34 -16.29 1.95 -15.76
C SER A 34 -16.24 3.39 -15.25
N ILE A 35 -17.40 4.00 -15.03
CA ILE A 35 -17.52 5.37 -14.48
C ILE A 35 -16.80 5.46 -13.12
N THR A 36 -16.93 4.42 -12.28
CA THR A 36 -16.25 4.33 -10.99
C THR A 36 -14.73 4.35 -11.14
N THR A 37 -14.19 3.66 -12.16
CA THR A 37 -12.76 3.68 -12.47
C THR A 37 -12.30 5.07 -12.89
N VAL A 38 -13.05 5.74 -13.77
CA VAL A 38 -12.75 7.11 -14.23
C VAL A 38 -12.68 8.08 -13.05
N ASN A 39 -13.69 8.06 -12.17
CA ASN A 39 -13.72 8.92 -10.99
C ASN A 39 -12.56 8.61 -10.04
N ARG A 40 -12.27 7.32 -9.78
CA ARG A 40 -11.17 6.91 -8.90
C ARG A 40 -9.81 7.36 -9.42
N ILE A 41 -9.59 7.30 -10.74
CA ILE A 41 -8.35 7.79 -11.36
C ILE A 41 -8.21 9.29 -11.11
N TYR A 42 -9.29 10.06 -11.35
CA TYR A 42 -9.25 11.51 -11.19
C TYR A 42 -9.04 11.94 -9.73
N THR A 43 -9.74 11.30 -8.77
CA THR A 43 -9.52 11.55 -7.33
C THR A 43 -8.09 11.27 -6.92
N ARG A 44 -7.50 10.16 -7.38
CA ARG A 44 -6.10 9.82 -7.09
C ARG A 44 -5.09 10.81 -7.67
N ALA A 45 -5.39 11.39 -8.83
CA ALA A 45 -4.56 12.44 -9.39
C ALA A 45 -4.55 13.66 -8.44
N ILE A 46 -5.73 14.09 -7.97
CA ILE A 46 -5.87 15.19 -7.01
C ILE A 46 -5.15 14.89 -5.69
N GLU A 47 -5.28 13.67 -5.17
CA GLU A 47 -4.55 13.21 -3.96
C GLU A 47 -3.03 13.30 -4.11
N ARG A 48 -2.52 13.26 -5.35
CA ARG A 48 -1.10 13.43 -5.69
C ARG A 48 -0.76 14.86 -6.11
N CYS A 49 -1.48 15.81 -5.53
CA CYS A 49 -1.27 17.25 -5.72
C CYS A 49 -1.43 17.71 -7.17
N PHE A 50 -2.22 17.01 -7.99
CA PHE A 50 -2.55 17.48 -9.33
C PHE A 50 -3.53 18.66 -9.27
N ASP A 51 -3.14 19.80 -9.87
CA ASP A 51 -3.99 20.98 -9.99
C ASP A 51 -4.60 21.08 -11.41
N PRO A 52 -5.93 21.03 -11.56
CA PRO A 52 -6.59 21.03 -12.85
C PRO A 52 -6.52 22.37 -13.61
N ILE A 53 -6.13 23.48 -12.96
CA ILE A 53 -6.15 24.81 -13.59
C ILE A 53 -4.82 25.13 -14.28
N HIS A 54 -3.69 24.64 -13.75
CA HIS A 54 -2.37 25.17 -14.11
C HIS A 54 -1.30 24.12 -14.46
N THR A 55 -1.61 22.82 -14.45
CA THR A 55 -0.55 21.79 -14.44
C THR A 55 -0.54 20.87 -15.65
N LYS A 56 0.66 20.65 -16.20
CA LYS A 56 0.97 19.56 -17.12
C LYS A 56 0.79 18.22 -16.38
N ILE A 57 0.25 17.22 -17.06
CA ILE A 57 0.14 15.87 -16.50
C ILE A 57 1.53 15.22 -16.55
N SER A 58 2.12 15.01 -15.38
CA SER A 58 3.32 14.20 -15.16
C SER A 58 2.96 12.77 -14.77
N ASP A 59 3.88 11.82 -15.02
CA ASP A 59 3.69 10.39 -14.71
C ASP A 59 3.35 10.14 -13.23
N GLU A 60 3.90 10.94 -12.33
CA GLU A 60 3.69 10.84 -10.88
C GLU A 60 2.20 10.91 -10.49
N HIS A 61 1.37 11.68 -11.19
CA HIS A 61 -0.06 11.80 -10.89
C HIS A 61 -0.85 10.55 -11.32
N VAL A 62 -0.27 9.71 -12.19
CA VAL A 62 -1.00 8.68 -12.95
C VAL A 62 -0.45 7.26 -12.74
N GLN A 63 0.76 7.11 -12.23
CA GLN A 63 1.38 5.81 -11.93
C GLN A 63 0.55 5.00 -10.92
N ASP A 64 0.59 3.67 -10.98
CA ASP A 64 -0.06 2.89 -9.90
C ASP A 64 0.80 2.95 -8.64
N ALA A 65 0.13 3.06 -7.49
CA ALA A 65 0.84 2.85 -6.22
C ALA A 65 1.37 1.40 -6.18
N PRO A 66 2.56 1.16 -5.60
CA PRO A 66 3.01 -0.19 -5.36
C PRO A 66 1.93 -0.97 -4.61
N ARG A 67 1.66 -2.20 -5.05
CA ARG A 67 0.65 -3.02 -4.40
C ARG A 67 1.08 -3.27 -2.96
N SER A 68 0.35 -2.67 -2.02
CA SER A 68 0.51 -2.99 -0.60
C SER A 68 0.17 -4.47 -0.40
N GLY A 69 1.11 -5.25 0.12
CA GLY A 69 0.94 -6.68 0.30
C GLY A 69 2.23 -7.35 0.75
N ARG A 70 2.27 -8.69 0.63
CA ARG A 70 3.44 -9.50 0.99
C ARG A 70 4.69 -8.95 0.29
N PRO A 71 5.75 -8.59 1.02
CA PRO A 71 7.02 -8.17 0.43
C PRO A 71 7.45 -9.17 -0.66
N THR A 72 7.61 -8.70 -1.88
CA THR A 72 7.88 -9.57 -3.05
C THR A 72 9.37 -9.91 -3.17
N LYS A 73 10.23 -9.20 -2.42
CA LYS A 73 11.65 -9.49 -2.25
C LYS A 73 11.97 -9.59 -0.76
N GLN A 74 12.59 -10.69 -0.36
CA GLN A 74 13.23 -10.80 0.94
C GLN A 74 14.50 -9.94 0.89
N ASP A 75 14.35 -8.64 1.15
CA ASP A 75 15.52 -7.81 1.44
C ASP A 75 16.13 -8.34 2.75
N PRO A 76 17.46 -8.56 2.84
CA PRO A 76 18.08 -9.18 4.01
C PRO A 76 17.78 -8.39 5.30
N LYS A 77 17.69 -7.06 5.19
CA LYS A 77 17.28 -6.16 6.29
C LYS A 77 15.87 -6.46 6.84
N THR A 78 14.94 -6.86 5.96
CA THR A 78 13.56 -7.19 6.35
C THR A 78 13.51 -8.56 7.02
N VAL A 79 14.33 -9.53 6.59
CA VAL A 79 14.44 -10.85 7.21
C VAL A 79 15.03 -10.76 8.62
N GLU A 80 16.10 -9.97 8.80
CA GLU A 80 16.70 -9.71 10.12
C GLU A 80 15.69 -9.09 11.10
N THR A 81 14.91 -8.10 10.64
CA THR A 81 13.88 -7.46 11.47
C THR A 81 12.77 -8.42 11.90
N ILE A 82 12.42 -9.40 11.05
CA ILE A 82 11.42 -10.44 11.37
C ILE A 82 11.99 -11.42 12.40
N LEU A 83 13.22 -11.91 12.19
CA LEU A 83 13.89 -12.87 13.09
C LEU A 83 14.14 -12.28 14.49
N SER A 84 14.53 -10.99 14.59
CA SER A 84 14.74 -10.34 15.89
C SER A 84 13.46 -10.16 16.71
N LYS A 85 12.28 -10.28 16.10
CA LYS A 85 10.99 -10.07 16.79
C LYS A 85 10.49 -11.33 17.51
N GLU A 86 10.95 -12.51 17.12
CA GLU A 86 10.48 -13.80 17.67
C GLU A 86 11.29 -14.31 18.87
N GLY A 87 12.43 -13.68 19.20
CA GLY A 87 13.29 -14.09 20.32
C GLY A 87 12.85 -13.64 21.73
N ARG A 88 11.59 -13.25 21.94
CA ARG A 88 11.10 -12.66 23.21
C ARG A 88 10.09 -13.51 23.98
N PHE A 89 10.14 -14.84 23.80
CA PHE A 89 9.53 -15.79 24.71
C PHE A 89 10.65 -16.60 25.36
N THR A 90 11.21 -16.07 26.46
CA THR A 90 12.03 -16.87 27.37
C THR A 90 11.10 -17.82 28.10
N GLU A 91 11.32 -19.11 27.87
CA GLU A 91 10.72 -20.22 28.59
C GLU A 91 10.96 -20.08 30.09
N ASN A 92 9.97 -20.54 30.87
CA ASN A 92 10.04 -20.61 32.32
C ASN A 92 11.20 -21.53 32.72
N GLU A 93 12.27 -20.98 33.32
CA GLU A 93 13.26 -21.81 34.01
C GLU A 93 12.65 -22.36 35.29
N ALA A 94 12.74 -23.69 35.38
CA ALA A 94 12.12 -24.53 36.38
C ALA A 94 12.78 -24.41 37.76
N VAL A 95 11.94 -24.55 38.78
CA VAL A 95 12.13 -25.29 40.05
C VAL A 95 13.56 -25.76 40.32
N GLU A 96 14.25 -25.11 41.24
CA GLU A 96 15.37 -25.67 42.03
C GLU A 96 15.50 -24.85 43.35
N GLU A 97 14.60 -25.05 44.31
CA GLU A 97 14.92 -24.79 45.72
C GLU A 97 14.77 -26.11 46.48
N ALA A 98 15.87 -26.86 46.40
CA ALA A 98 16.16 -28.02 47.20
C ALA A 98 16.12 -27.68 48.70
N TRP A 99 15.61 -28.62 49.48
CA TRP A 99 15.57 -28.62 50.93
C TRP A 99 16.90 -28.15 51.55
N THR A 100 16.86 -27.03 52.27
CA THR A 100 17.84 -26.73 53.30
C THR A 100 17.50 -27.57 54.53
N ASP A 101 18.16 -28.71 54.69
CA ASP A 101 18.33 -29.35 55.98
C ASP A 101 19.19 -28.42 56.84
N GLU A 102 18.57 -27.68 57.76
CA GLU A 102 19.28 -26.89 58.75
C GLU A 102 19.42 -27.72 60.03
N GLU A 103 20.65 -28.19 60.17
CA GLU A 103 21.29 -28.94 61.22
C GLU A 103 21.21 -28.22 62.59
N ASP A 104 20.92 -29.01 63.63
CA ASP A 104 21.32 -28.84 65.04
C ASP A 104 21.43 -27.42 65.65
N ALA A 105 20.49 -27.11 66.56
CA ALA A 105 20.76 -26.26 67.72
C ALA A 105 20.05 -26.80 68.98
N ARG A 106 20.85 -27.50 69.80
CA ARG A 106 20.80 -27.73 71.26
C ARG A 106 19.55 -27.34 72.05
#